data_AF-A0A7C6YRA1-F1
#
_entry.id   AF-A0A7C6YRA1-F1
#
_cell.length_a   1.000
_cell.length_b   1.000
_cell.length_c   1.000
_cell.angle_alpha   90.00
_cell.angle_beta   90.00
_cell.angle_gamma   90.00
#
_symmetry.space_group_name_H-M   'P 1'
#
loop_
_entity.id
_entity.type
_entity.pdbx_description
1 polymer ?
#
loop_
_entity_poly.entity_id
_entity_poly.type
_entity_poly.pdbx_seq_one_letter_code
_entity_poly.pdbx_strand_id
1 'polypeptide(L)'
;MKTEPYYLSRVALLCFLLFFLTTPAQAKADKFLIFHLDAISAVDFDSELQAGNLPNVQALFADGRYIKYGLSPFPGGTEIIYPRLKDGLDNSQHHVVAWSRWDREADQRVSNLTTWLEMVSGFPRRNKHQFLLAVPGLTHLAGLSLLNIERLWETEDVIEFFWFYTDFAGHLLGPEGHLKALRRFDYYLGLLLNTGRLNGANVVLYTDHGMMAGDVNRVDFKKIIPELLQDQLQYIDYPNVYLQNPEHRIELAQKVIKHSEIDLVLVKANENIVRGFSSEGSFEIIKKGDTLQYLLKDGDFFDYASIGYEGEFLTRDEWLRFTKEHLYPGAIPNLFGFVSNPVAGDIVLVADYPNIPRTLTALRGHHSGVRNTDLLVSLLYTGPAFADVDDFEEFWLHELYSHNLTMIDFDAAPKREKSSISLFYPLEAEMTLSPAHRWRGGFALASNRVEPWIEFDLYSSFLTKVWVGSAIADQKLRWQLRVEAFLGDLRFAMIKRSGAKNSYSIGLRLGETVELEASGNRLGLTIIF
;
A
#
# COMPACT_ATOMS: atom_id res chain seq x y z
N MET A 1 56.26 -19.35 15.76
CA MET A 1 55.38 -18.37 15.09
C MET A 1 55.76 -16.97 15.56
N LYS A 2 56.46 -16.19 14.73
CA LYS A 2 56.69 -14.77 14.98
C LYS A 2 55.45 -14.02 14.47
N THR A 3 54.57 -13.58 15.37
CA THR A 3 53.52 -12.62 15.03
C THR A 3 54.20 -11.31 14.62
N GLU A 4 54.16 -10.96 13.35
CA GLU A 4 54.76 -9.73 12.85
C GLU A 4 54.11 -8.51 13.53
N PRO A 5 54.90 -7.53 14.02
CA PRO A 5 54.40 -6.32 14.70
C PRO A 5 53.53 -5.42 13.79
N TYR A 6 53.47 -5.71 12.48
CA TYR A 6 52.60 -5.03 11.52
C TYR A 6 51.12 -5.40 11.63
N TYR A 7 50.78 -6.55 12.22
CA TYR A 7 49.38 -6.96 12.36
C TYR A 7 48.65 -6.09 13.40
N LEU A 8 49.27 -5.90 14.56
CA LEU A 8 48.72 -5.10 15.66
C LEU A 8 48.59 -3.61 15.31
N SER A 9 49.58 -3.03 14.61
CA SER A 9 49.53 -1.62 14.19
C SER A 9 48.49 -1.38 13.09
N ARG A 10 48.21 -2.36 12.23
CA ARG A 10 47.17 -2.29 11.20
C ARG A 10 45.76 -2.48 11.77
N VAL A 11 45.57 -3.41 12.70
CA VAL A 11 44.30 -3.52 13.45
C VAL A 11 44.05 -2.25 14.24
N ALA A 12 45.07 -1.68 14.90
CA ALA A 12 44.95 -0.41 15.60
C ALA A 12 44.59 0.76 14.66
N LEU A 13 45.18 0.84 13.46
CA LEU A 13 44.84 1.86 12.47
C LEU A 13 43.41 1.69 11.94
N LEU A 14 42.95 0.45 11.74
CA LEU A 14 41.59 0.15 11.30
C LEU A 14 40.58 0.51 12.40
N CYS A 15 40.86 0.17 13.66
CA CYS A 15 40.09 0.60 14.82
C CYS A 15 40.10 2.12 15.00
N PHE A 16 41.24 2.79 14.74
CA PHE A 16 41.37 4.24 14.81
C PHE A 16 40.56 4.94 13.71
N LEU A 17 40.62 4.46 12.46
CA LEU A 17 39.78 4.96 11.37
C LEU A 17 38.28 4.75 11.65
N LEU A 18 37.90 3.60 12.20
CA LEU A 18 36.52 3.33 12.65
C LEU A 18 36.06 4.31 13.74
N PHE A 19 36.97 4.74 14.63
CA PHE A 19 36.66 5.68 15.72
C PHE A 19 36.47 7.13 15.24
N PHE A 20 37.13 7.55 14.15
CA PHE A 20 37.03 8.91 13.61
C PHE A 20 35.97 9.09 12.51
N LEU A 21 35.30 8.02 12.08
CA LEU A 21 34.28 8.05 11.02
C LEU A 21 32.83 8.13 11.55
N THR A 22 32.63 8.36 12.85
CA THR A 22 31.30 8.61 13.41
C THR A 22 30.82 10.00 13.00
N THR A 23 30.22 10.11 11.81
CA THR A 23 29.44 11.27 11.43
C THR A 23 28.18 11.35 12.31
N PRO A 24 27.77 12.54 12.75
CA PRO A 24 26.49 12.69 13.43
C PRO A 24 25.37 12.15 12.53
N ALA A 25 24.45 11.38 13.12
CA ALA A 25 23.29 10.87 12.40
C ALA A 25 22.56 12.04 11.72
N GLN A 26 22.22 11.87 10.44
CA GLN A 26 21.50 12.91 9.71
C GLN A 26 20.13 13.13 10.37
N ALA A 27 19.72 14.40 10.54
CA ALA A 27 18.37 14.70 11.01
C ALA A 27 17.35 14.14 10.01
N LYS A 28 16.34 13.43 10.51
CA LYS A 28 15.32 12.73 9.71
C LYS A 28 13.99 13.49 9.62
N ALA A 29 13.98 14.77 9.97
CA ALA A 29 12.76 15.59 10.01
C ALA A 29 12.09 15.77 8.62
N ASP A 30 12.83 15.55 7.53
CA ASP A 30 12.38 15.56 6.14
C ASP A 30 12.01 14.16 5.61
N LYS A 31 12.13 13.11 6.45
CA LYS A 31 11.90 11.72 6.06
C LYS A 31 10.52 11.26 6.47
N PHE A 32 9.83 10.60 5.55
CA PHE A 32 8.51 10.01 5.77
C PHE A 32 8.55 8.51 5.55
N LEU A 33 7.92 7.77 6.46
CA LEU A 33 7.56 6.37 6.29
C LEU A 33 6.04 6.25 6.41
N ILE A 34 5.41 5.73 5.37
CA ILE A 34 3.97 5.55 5.27
C ILE A 34 3.69 4.06 5.22
N PHE A 35 2.99 3.56 6.24
CA PHE A 35 2.46 2.21 6.26
C PHE A 35 1.05 2.20 5.66
N HIS A 36 0.91 1.44 4.58
CA HIS A 36 -0.37 1.04 4.01
C HIS A 36 -0.73 -0.34 4.55
N LEU A 37 -1.64 -0.37 5.51
CA LEU A 37 -2.11 -1.59 6.17
C LEU A 37 -3.42 -2.04 5.54
N ASP A 38 -3.33 -3.05 4.68
CA ASP A 38 -4.42 -3.46 3.80
C ASP A 38 -5.59 -4.11 4.54
N ALA A 39 -6.82 -3.73 4.21
CA ALA A 39 -8.07 -4.37 4.63
C ALA A 39 -8.33 -4.47 6.15
N ILE A 40 -7.82 -3.56 6.97
CA ILE A 40 -8.13 -3.51 8.41
C ILE A 40 -9.17 -2.42 8.70
N SER A 41 -10.33 -2.82 9.23
CA SER A 41 -11.37 -1.88 9.64
C SER A 41 -10.95 -1.09 10.89
N ALA A 42 -11.46 0.13 11.05
CA ALA A 42 -11.26 0.90 12.28
C ALA A 42 -11.85 0.17 13.51
N VAL A 43 -12.92 -0.61 13.32
CA VAL A 43 -13.54 -1.42 14.38
C VAL A 43 -12.58 -2.48 14.90
N ASP A 44 -11.99 -3.26 13.99
CA ASP A 44 -11.05 -4.32 14.36
C ASP A 44 -9.73 -3.75 14.88
N PHE A 45 -9.24 -2.67 14.27
CA PHE A 45 -8.02 -2.01 14.70
C PHE A 45 -8.13 -1.47 16.13
N ASP A 46 -9.19 -0.72 16.42
CA ASP A 46 -9.45 -0.15 17.75
C ASP A 46 -9.65 -1.26 18.79
N SER A 47 -10.39 -2.32 18.45
CA SER A 47 -10.57 -3.49 19.32
C SER A 47 -9.23 -4.14 19.69
N GLU A 48 -8.36 -4.39 18.71
CA GLU A 48 -7.04 -4.99 18.94
C GLU A 48 -6.09 -4.05 19.70
N LEU A 49 -6.18 -2.74 19.46
CA LEU A 49 -5.45 -1.72 20.19
C LEU A 49 -5.88 -1.69 21.67
N GLN A 50 -7.18 -1.59 21.94
CA GLN A 50 -7.73 -1.58 23.30
C GLN A 50 -7.46 -2.87 24.07
N ALA A 51 -7.45 -4.01 23.37
CA ALA A 51 -7.07 -5.29 23.95
C ALA A 51 -5.57 -5.42 24.29
N GLY A 52 -4.74 -4.45 23.88
CA GLY A 52 -3.29 -4.46 24.12
C GLY A 52 -2.54 -5.42 23.20
N ASN A 53 -3.13 -5.83 22.07
CA ASN A 53 -2.53 -6.78 21.13
C ASN A 53 -1.59 -6.12 20.12
N LEU A 54 -1.56 -4.78 20.06
CA LEU A 54 -0.72 -3.98 19.17
C LEU A 54 0.25 -3.07 19.95
N PRO A 55 1.10 -3.62 20.83
CA PRO A 55 1.93 -2.83 21.74
C PRO A 55 2.97 -1.98 21.01
N ASN A 56 3.45 -2.39 19.83
CA ASN A 56 4.49 -1.65 19.11
C ASN A 56 3.88 -0.46 18.36
N VAL A 57 2.70 -0.63 17.77
CA VAL A 57 1.90 0.49 17.25
C VAL A 57 1.62 1.50 18.37
N GLN A 58 1.14 1.04 19.53
CA GLN A 58 0.90 1.92 20.68
C GLN A 58 2.16 2.69 21.09
N ALA A 59 3.31 2.01 21.18
CA ALA A 59 4.55 2.63 21.57
C ALA A 59 5.04 3.68 20.56
N LEU A 60 4.94 3.39 19.26
CA LEU A 60 5.37 4.32 18.21
C LEU A 60 4.51 5.60 18.18
N PHE A 61 3.19 5.46 18.32
CA PHE A 61 2.25 6.57 18.20
C PHE A 61 1.79 7.15 19.55
N ALA A 62 2.48 6.83 20.65
CA ALA A 62 2.10 7.29 22.00
C ALA A 62 1.99 8.82 22.11
N ASP A 63 2.92 9.55 21.47
CA ASP A 63 2.93 11.01 21.39
C ASP A 63 2.37 11.54 20.04
N GLY A 64 1.77 10.64 19.25
CA GLY A 64 1.20 10.94 17.94
C GLY A 64 -0.28 11.29 18.00
N ARG A 65 -0.90 11.32 16.82
CA ARG A 65 -2.36 11.45 16.66
C ARG A 65 -2.95 10.13 16.20
N TYR A 66 -4.15 9.84 16.69
CA TYR A 66 -4.98 8.72 16.24
C TYR A 66 -6.36 9.23 15.85
N ILE A 67 -6.73 8.99 14.60
CA ILE A 67 -8.02 9.36 14.01
C ILE A 67 -8.76 8.06 13.68
N LYS A 68 -9.87 7.84 14.39
CA LYS A 68 -10.67 6.62 14.27
C LYS A 68 -11.63 6.63 13.08
N TYR A 69 -12.04 7.82 12.65
CA TYR A 69 -13.18 7.99 11.74
C TYR A 69 -12.74 8.42 10.33
N GLY A 70 -11.87 7.63 9.70
CA GLY A 70 -11.61 7.74 8.27
C GLY A 70 -12.63 6.95 7.47
N LEU A 71 -13.08 7.45 6.33
CA LEU A 71 -14.03 6.74 5.46
C LEU A 71 -13.46 6.47 4.07
N SER A 72 -13.42 5.20 3.70
CA SER A 72 -12.97 4.74 2.39
C SER A 72 -14.06 4.86 1.33
N PRO A 73 -13.70 5.19 0.07
CA PRO A 73 -14.61 5.08 -1.06
C PRO A 73 -15.18 3.66 -1.21
N PHE A 74 -16.46 3.57 -1.55
CA PHE A 74 -17.14 2.33 -1.94
C PHE A 74 -16.88 2.00 -3.43
N PRO A 75 -16.70 0.72 -3.81
CA PRO A 75 -16.46 -0.42 -2.93
C PRO A 75 -15.07 -0.32 -2.28
N GLY A 76 -14.92 -0.92 -1.10
CA GLY A 76 -13.60 -1.09 -0.50
C GLY A 76 -12.75 -1.95 -1.42
N GLY A 77 -11.50 -1.54 -1.65
CA GLY A 77 -10.54 -2.28 -2.46
C GLY A 77 -9.30 -1.44 -2.76
N THR A 78 -8.11 -2.02 -2.58
CA THR A 78 -6.85 -1.33 -2.88
C THR A 78 -6.81 -0.78 -4.32
N GLU A 79 -7.40 -1.49 -5.29
CA GLU A 79 -7.48 -1.08 -6.69
C GLU A 79 -8.36 0.16 -6.92
N ILE A 80 -9.32 0.40 -6.02
CA ILE A 80 -10.21 1.55 -6.02
C ILE A 80 -9.50 2.73 -5.35
N ILE A 81 -8.89 2.50 -4.19
CA ILE A 81 -8.42 3.56 -3.30
C ILE A 81 -7.05 4.08 -3.69
N TYR A 82 -6.09 3.19 -3.88
CA TYR A 82 -4.69 3.59 -3.98
C TYR A 82 -4.41 4.54 -5.16
N PRO A 83 -4.95 4.32 -6.38
CA PRO A 83 -4.74 5.24 -7.50
C PRO A 83 -5.29 6.66 -7.27
N ARG A 84 -6.23 6.83 -6.34
CA ARG A 84 -6.93 8.11 -6.09
C ARG A 84 -6.32 8.92 -4.97
N LEU A 85 -5.59 8.25 -4.08
CA LEU A 85 -5.24 8.73 -2.76
C LEU A 85 -4.34 9.98 -2.77
N LYS A 86 -3.46 10.08 -3.76
CA LYS A 86 -2.53 11.20 -3.93
C LYS A 86 -3.21 12.42 -4.57
N ASP A 87 -4.11 12.16 -5.51
CA ASP A 87 -4.79 13.19 -6.29
C ASP A 87 -6.07 13.71 -5.62
N GLY A 88 -6.57 13.07 -4.57
CA GLY A 88 -7.80 13.52 -3.92
C GLY A 88 -9.08 13.09 -4.63
N LEU A 89 -9.05 12.05 -5.47
CA LEU A 89 -10.16 11.74 -6.38
C LEU A 89 -11.27 10.95 -5.69
N ASP A 90 -12.49 11.47 -5.74
CA ASP A 90 -13.66 10.82 -5.18
C ASP A 90 -14.24 9.72 -6.12
N ASN A 91 -15.29 9.08 -5.64
CA ASN A 91 -15.98 8.00 -6.34
C ASN A 91 -16.62 8.38 -7.68
N SER A 92 -16.92 9.66 -7.91
CA SER A 92 -17.51 10.16 -9.14
C SER A 92 -16.48 10.51 -10.22
N GLN A 93 -15.21 10.62 -9.85
CA GLN A 93 -14.16 11.19 -10.69
C GLN A 93 -13.24 10.14 -11.35
N HIS A 94 -12.90 9.05 -10.66
CA HIS A 94 -11.94 8.07 -11.17
C HIS A 94 -12.61 6.99 -12.05
N HIS A 95 -11.94 6.49 -13.08
CA HIS A 95 -12.51 5.52 -14.04
C HIS A 95 -12.42 4.05 -13.60
N VAL A 96 -11.69 3.75 -12.53
CA VAL A 96 -11.66 2.39 -11.94
C VAL A 96 -12.81 2.29 -10.93
N VAL A 97 -13.81 1.48 -11.23
CA VAL A 97 -15.04 1.28 -10.41
C VAL A 97 -15.25 -0.17 -9.94
N ALA A 98 -14.33 -1.06 -10.31
CA ALA A 98 -14.27 -2.48 -9.96
C ALA A 98 -12.98 -3.08 -10.55
N TRP A 99 -12.70 -4.35 -10.24
CA TRP A 99 -11.65 -5.10 -10.93
C TRP A 99 -11.83 -5.14 -12.45
N SER A 100 -13.06 -5.24 -12.97
CA SER A 100 -13.34 -5.09 -14.40
C SER A 100 -14.60 -4.28 -14.67
N ARG A 101 -14.66 -3.69 -15.85
CA ARG A 101 -15.81 -2.88 -16.29
C ARG A 101 -16.10 -3.06 -17.77
N TRP A 102 -17.31 -2.68 -18.17
CA TRP A 102 -17.63 -2.46 -19.58
C TRP A 102 -17.26 -1.03 -19.96
N ASP A 103 -16.47 -0.87 -21.01
CA ASP A 103 -16.21 0.41 -21.63
C ASP A 103 -17.25 0.67 -22.71
N ARG A 104 -18.13 1.66 -22.48
CA ARG A 104 -19.21 2.00 -23.42
C ARG A 104 -18.70 2.74 -24.65
N GLU A 105 -17.65 3.53 -24.50
CA GLU A 105 -17.09 4.32 -25.61
C GLU A 105 -16.33 3.42 -26.58
N ALA A 106 -15.56 2.48 -26.02
CA ALA A 106 -14.79 1.52 -26.81
C ALA A 106 -15.53 0.20 -27.10
N ASP A 107 -16.77 0.05 -26.62
CA ASP A 107 -17.61 -1.15 -26.71
C ASP A 107 -16.86 -2.46 -26.38
N GLN A 108 -16.10 -2.44 -25.29
CA GLN A 108 -15.24 -3.57 -24.90
C GLN A 108 -15.08 -3.72 -23.40
N ARG A 109 -14.72 -4.92 -22.97
CA ARG A 109 -14.40 -5.21 -21.57
C ARG A 109 -13.00 -4.69 -21.21
N VAL A 110 -12.92 -3.90 -20.15
CA VAL A 110 -11.66 -3.65 -19.44
C VAL A 110 -11.43 -4.79 -18.45
N SER A 111 -10.30 -5.48 -18.57
CA SER A 111 -10.02 -6.70 -17.81
C SER A 111 -9.42 -6.43 -16.43
N ASN A 112 -9.52 -7.41 -15.53
CA ASN A 112 -8.86 -7.39 -14.22
C ASN A 112 -7.35 -7.14 -14.32
N LEU A 113 -6.70 -7.67 -15.37
CA LEU A 113 -5.27 -7.46 -15.59
C LEU A 113 -4.96 -6.00 -15.89
N THR A 114 -5.83 -5.31 -16.64
CA THR A 114 -5.66 -3.88 -16.96
C THR A 114 -5.72 -3.05 -15.68
N THR A 115 -6.75 -3.26 -14.86
CA THR A 115 -6.91 -2.59 -13.56
C THR A 115 -5.74 -2.89 -12.61
N TRP A 116 -5.31 -4.15 -12.55
CA TRP A 116 -4.15 -4.54 -11.74
C TRP A 116 -2.86 -3.86 -12.19
N LEU A 117 -2.60 -3.80 -13.50
CA LEU A 117 -1.43 -3.11 -14.05
C LEU A 117 -1.46 -1.62 -13.77
N GLU A 118 -2.64 -0.99 -13.83
CA GLU A 118 -2.82 0.42 -13.50
C GLU A 118 -2.50 0.68 -12.03
N MET A 119 -3.09 -0.09 -11.10
CA MET A 119 -2.80 0.00 -9.66
C MET A 119 -1.30 -0.18 -9.37
N VAL A 120 -0.69 -1.26 -9.88
CA VAL A 120 0.75 -1.53 -9.69
C VAL A 120 1.63 -0.49 -10.37
N SER A 121 1.14 0.20 -11.40
CA SER A 121 1.90 1.29 -12.03
C SER A 121 2.04 2.48 -11.10
N GLY A 122 1.02 2.78 -10.29
CA GLY A 122 1.03 3.86 -9.29
C GLY A 122 1.92 3.59 -8.08
N PHE A 123 2.31 2.33 -7.83
CA PHE A 123 3.15 2.00 -6.69
C PHE A 123 4.59 2.51 -6.89
N PRO A 124 5.25 3.03 -5.84
CA PRO A 124 6.67 3.37 -5.91
C PRO A 124 7.50 2.17 -6.37
N ARG A 125 8.54 2.44 -7.16
CA ARG A 125 9.44 1.42 -7.72
C ARG A 125 9.89 0.39 -6.68
N ARG A 126 10.26 0.85 -5.48
CA ARG A 126 10.75 0.03 -4.37
C ARG A 126 9.68 -0.95 -3.82
N ASN A 127 8.39 -0.66 -4.02
CA ASN A 127 7.29 -1.40 -3.42
C ASN A 127 6.60 -2.42 -4.32
N LYS A 128 6.83 -2.40 -5.63
CA LYS A 128 6.11 -3.27 -6.59
C LYS A 128 6.18 -4.77 -6.27
N HIS A 129 7.19 -5.18 -5.49
CA HIS A 129 7.38 -6.57 -5.06
C HIS A 129 6.57 -7.00 -3.84
N GLN A 130 5.99 -6.06 -3.07
CA GLN A 130 5.30 -6.38 -1.82
C GLN A 130 4.10 -7.31 -2.04
N PHE A 131 3.41 -7.21 -3.19
CA PHE A 131 2.38 -8.18 -3.58
C PHE A 131 2.88 -9.62 -3.61
N LEU A 132 4.10 -9.86 -4.12
CA LEU A 132 4.68 -11.20 -4.13
C LEU A 132 5.03 -11.67 -2.71
N LEU A 133 5.41 -10.74 -1.83
CA LEU A 133 5.74 -11.04 -0.44
C LEU A 133 4.49 -11.27 0.44
N ALA A 134 3.30 -10.92 -0.03
CA ALA A 134 2.04 -11.25 0.64
C ALA A 134 1.75 -12.76 0.63
N VAL A 135 2.34 -13.52 -0.28
CA VAL A 135 2.15 -14.98 -0.40
C VAL A 135 2.60 -15.68 0.90
N PRO A 136 1.80 -16.63 1.45
CA PRO A 136 2.17 -17.39 2.64
C PRO A 136 3.58 -17.99 2.56
N GLY A 137 4.35 -17.79 3.62
CA GLY A 137 5.76 -18.19 3.70
C GLY A 137 6.73 -17.06 3.33
N LEU A 138 6.35 -16.14 2.43
CA LEU A 138 7.17 -14.97 2.08
C LEU A 138 6.84 -13.74 2.93
N THR A 139 5.71 -13.73 3.64
CA THR A 139 5.28 -12.62 4.51
C THR A 139 6.33 -12.23 5.55
N HIS A 140 7.09 -13.20 6.06
CA HIS A 140 8.16 -12.93 7.01
C HIS A 140 9.27 -12.08 6.38
N LEU A 141 9.54 -12.28 5.08
CA LEU A 141 10.47 -11.43 4.33
C LEU A 141 9.90 -10.02 4.12
N ALA A 142 8.58 -9.88 3.89
CA ALA A 142 7.94 -8.56 3.83
C ALA A 142 8.24 -7.77 5.12
N GLY A 143 7.94 -8.36 6.28
CA GLY A 143 8.12 -7.70 7.57
C GLY A 143 9.59 -7.43 7.89
N LEU A 144 10.48 -8.39 7.63
CA LEU A 144 11.92 -8.21 7.81
C LEU A 144 12.52 -7.14 6.90
N SER A 145 11.92 -6.91 5.73
CA SER A 145 12.39 -5.89 4.79
C SER A 145 12.30 -4.47 5.34
N LEU A 146 11.44 -4.23 6.34
CA LEU A 146 11.36 -2.95 7.08
C LEU A 146 12.69 -2.55 7.72
N LEU A 147 13.51 -3.54 8.11
CA LEU A 147 14.82 -3.26 8.70
C LEU A 147 15.75 -2.53 7.70
N ASN A 148 15.45 -2.53 6.40
CA ASN A 148 16.24 -1.83 5.39
C ASN A 148 15.86 -0.34 5.22
N ILE A 149 14.99 0.23 6.08
CA ILE A 149 14.48 1.60 5.90
C ILE A 149 15.57 2.66 5.73
N GLU A 150 16.67 2.57 6.49
CA GLU A 150 17.76 3.55 6.38
C GLU A 150 18.45 3.52 5.03
N ARG A 151 18.59 2.34 4.42
CA ARG A 151 19.16 2.19 3.07
C ARG A 151 18.26 2.82 2.01
N LEU A 152 16.95 2.85 2.25
CA LEU A 152 15.98 3.45 1.33
C LEU A 152 15.95 4.97 1.48
N TRP A 153 16.06 5.49 2.73
CA TRP A 153 16.08 6.94 2.97
C TRP A 153 17.33 7.65 2.44
N GLU A 154 18.36 6.91 2.04
CA GLU A 154 19.49 7.47 1.31
C GLU A 154 19.11 8.00 -0.07
N THR A 155 18.11 7.39 -0.71
CA THR A 155 17.67 7.76 -2.07
C THR A 155 16.27 8.33 -2.12
N GLU A 156 15.43 8.08 -1.12
CA GLU A 156 14.02 8.52 -1.10
C GLU A 156 13.75 9.35 0.17
N ASP A 157 12.97 10.41 0.06
CA ASP A 157 12.52 11.19 1.22
C ASP A 157 11.18 10.65 1.75
N VAL A 158 10.33 10.14 0.85
CA VAL A 158 9.07 9.46 1.17
C VAL A 158 9.17 7.99 0.82
N ILE A 159 8.92 7.13 1.82
CA ILE A 159 8.89 5.68 1.64
C ILE A 159 7.49 5.19 1.99
N GLU A 160 6.84 4.56 1.03
CA GLU A 160 5.61 3.80 1.28
C GLU A 160 5.99 2.34 1.61
N PHE A 161 5.24 1.66 2.47
CA PHE A 161 5.39 0.25 2.75
C PHE A 161 4.01 -0.40 2.81
N PHE A 162 3.81 -1.44 2.01
CA PHE A 162 2.52 -2.12 1.89
C PHE A 162 2.53 -3.44 2.66
N TRP A 163 1.51 -3.63 3.49
CA TRP A 163 1.24 -4.88 4.18
C TRP A 163 -0.04 -5.53 3.66
N PHE A 164 0.03 -6.16 2.49
CA PHE A 164 -1.12 -6.84 1.85
C PHE A 164 -1.54 -8.16 2.53
N TYR A 165 -0.82 -8.61 3.55
CA TYR A 165 -1.05 -9.94 4.12
C TYR A 165 -2.33 -10.02 4.96
N THR A 166 -2.77 -8.89 5.53
CA THR A 166 -4.01 -8.80 6.29
C THR A 166 -5.23 -9.07 5.41
N ASP A 167 -5.30 -8.48 4.23
CA ASP A 167 -6.34 -8.76 3.23
C ASP A 167 -6.34 -10.22 2.79
N PHE A 168 -5.18 -10.70 2.31
CA PHE A 168 -5.02 -12.10 1.90
C PHE A 168 -5.46 -13.08 2.99
N ALA A 169 -5.08 -12.82 4.24
CA ALA A 169 -5.47 -13.65 5.38
C ALA A 169 -6.97 -13.56 5.69
N GLY A 170 -7.58 -12.37 5.58
CA GLY A 170 -9.03 -12.19 5.75
C GLY A 170 -9.83 -13.01 4.74
N HIS A 171 -9.48 -12.89 3.46
CA HIS A 171 -10.14 -13.60 2.39
C HIS A 171 -10.06 -15.13 2.48
N LEU A 172 -8.91 -15.68 2.89
CA LEU A 172 -8.63 -17.13 2.81
C LEU A 172 -8.66 -17.86 4.15
N LEU A 173 -8.27 -17.18 5.23
CA LEU A 173 -8.16 -17.79 6.56
C LEU A 173 -9.32 -17.38 7.47
N GLY A 174 -10.01 -16.27 7.17
CA GLY A 174 -11.13 -15.75 7.97
C GLY A 174 -10.67 -14.87 9.14
N PRO A 175 -11.56 -14.54 10.09
CA PRO A 175 -11.33 -13.52 11.12
C PRO A 175 -10.07 -13.74 11.96
N GLU A 176 -9.84 -14.97 12.42
CA GLU A 176 -8.66 -15.26 13.26
C GLU A 176 -7.34 -15.08 12.48
N GLY A 177 -7.31 -15.51 11.22
CA GLY A 177 -6.13 -15.37 10.37
C GLY A 177 -5.86 -13.89 10.05
N HIS A 178 -6.93 -13.13 9.82
CA HIS A 178 -6.90 -11.69 9.60
C HIS A 178 -6.27 -10.93 10.77
N LEU A 179 -6.78 -11.10 11.99
CA LEU A 179 -6.25 -10.43 13.18
C LEU A 179 -4.82 -10.91 13.53
N LYS A 180 -4.51 -12.18 13.28
CA LYS A 180 -3.14 -12.70 13.44
C LYS A 180 -2.16 -12.05 12.44
N ALA A 181 -2.61 -11.72 11.24
CA ALA A 181 -1.81 -11.00 10.26
C ALA A 181 -1.53 -9.55 10.70
N LEU A 182 -2.48 -8.89 11.35
CA LEU A 182 -2.31 -7.57 11.97
C LEU A 182 -1.29 -7.61 13.11
N ARG A 183 -1.43 -8.55 14.06
CA ARG A 183 -0.45 -8.73 15.16
C ARG A 183 0.95 -9.10 14.63
N ARG A 184 1.03 -9.76 13.48
CA ARG A 184 2.32 -10.05 12.81
C ARG A 184 2.96 -8.77 12.26
N PHE A 185 2.17 -7.87 11.67
CA PHE A 185 2.67 -6.55 11.29
C PHE A 185 3.24 -5.82 12.51
N ASP A 186 2.48 -5.77 13.62
CA ASP A 186 2.92 -5.13 14.86
C ASP A 186 4.24 -5.72 15.39
N TYR A 187 4.40 -7.04 15.36
CA TYR A 187 5.67 -7.69 15.72
C TYR A 187 6.86 -7.18 14.87
N TYR A 188 6.70 -7.06 13.56
CA TYR A 188 7.75 -6.58 12.67
C TYR A 188 8.03 -5.09 12.82
N LEU A 189 6.98 -4.30 13.10
CA LEU A 189 7.13 -2.92 13.49
C LEU A 189 7.98 -2.82 14.76
N GLY A 190 7.73 -3.67 15.77
CA GLY A 190 8.55 -3.74 16.99
C GLY A 190 10.02 -4.04 16.73
N LEU A 191 10.33 -4.95 15.80
CA LEU A 191 11.72 -5.20 15.39
C LEU A 191 12.37 -3.94 14.82
N LEU A 192 11.64 -3.17 14.00
CA LEU A 192 12.13 -1.91 13.47
C LEU A 192 12.29 -0.86 14.58
N LEU A 193 11.32 -0.69 15.48
CA LEU A 193 11.40 0.26 16.60
C LEU A 193 12.63 0.03 17.48
N ASN A 194 12.92 -1.23 17.79
CA ASN A 194 14.07 -1.61 18.60
C ASN A 194 15.43 -1.25 17.98
N THR A 195 15.48 -0.94 16.69
CA THR A 195 16.71 -0.45 16.04
C THR A 195 16.96 1.05 16.25
N GLY A 196 15.95 1.82 16.71
CA GLY A 196 16.01 3.28 16.80
C GLY A 196 16.02 3.99 15.44
N ARG A 197 15.83 3.26 14.33
CA ARG A 197 15.91 3.81 12.97
C ARG A 197 14.84 4.85 12.67
N LEU A 198 13.69 4.78 13.33
CA LEU A 198 12.59 5.74 13.15
C LEU A 198 12.75 7.05 13.94
N ASN A 199 13.77 7.15 14.80
CA ASN A 199 13.95 8.32 15.67
C ASN A 199 14.08 9.61 14.84
N GLY A 200 13.19 10.57 15.11
CA GLY A 200 13.16 11.87 14.43
C GLY A 200 12.59 11.86 13.01
N ALA A 201 12.10 10.71 12.52
CA ALA A 201 11.38 10.62 11.26
C ALA A 201 9.88 10.86 11.45
N ASN A 202 9.19 11.14 10.35
CA ASN A 202 7.74 11.22 10.30
C ASN A 202 7.17 9.88 9.88
N VAL A 203 6.18 9.39 10.62
CA VAL A 203 5.55 8.10 10.36
C VAL A 203 4.05 8.27 10.25
N VAL A 204 3.48 7.70 9.20
CA VAL A 204 2.02 7.59 8.97
C VAL A 204 1.67 6.12 8.90
N LEU A 205 0.57 5.72 9.53
CA LEU A 205 -0.05 4.42 9.37
C LEU A 205 -1.52 4.66 9.07
N TYR A 206 -1.99 4.17 7.92
CA TYR A 206 -3.41 4.20 7.59
C TYR A 206 -3.86 2.83 7.10
N THR A 207 -5.15 2.57 7.24
CA THR A 207 -5.81 1.42 6.62
C THR A 207 -6.62 1.88 5.41
N ASP A 208 -6.66 1.08 4.36
CA ASP A 208 -7.28 1.50 3.10
C ASP A 208 -8.75 1.12 2.99
N HIS A 209 -9.13 -0.04 3.52
CA HIS A 209 -10.50 -0.45 3.75
C HIS A 209 -10.53 -1.46 4.90
N GLY A 210 -11.71 -1.99 5.20
CA GLY A 210 -11.90 -3.06 6.17
C GLY A 210 -12.03 -4.43 5.55
N MET A 211 -12.55 -5.36 6.35
CA MET A 211 -12.79 -6.75 5.98
C MET A 211 -13.97 -7.27 6.81
N MET A 212 -15.04 -7.64 6.12
CA MET A 212 -16.12 -8.42 6.69
C MET A 212 -15.74 -9.91 6.62
N ALA A 213 -15.65 -10.59 7.75
CA ALA A 213 -15.31 -12.01 7.80
C ALA A 213 -16.10 -12.76 8.88
N GLY A 214 -16.17 -14.09 8.78
CA GLY A 214 -16.82 -14.95 9.77
C GLY A 214 -17.89 -15.85 9.18
N ASP A 215 -19.08 -15.86 9.78
CA ASP A 215 -20.25 -16.62 9.32
C ASP A 215 -20.90 -15.94 8.12
N VAL A 216 -20.19 -15.96 6.98
CA VAL A 216 -20.57 -15.30 5.74
C VAL A 216 -21.31 -16.24 4.79
N ASN A 217 -22.29 -15.68 4.08
CA ASN A 217 -23.02 -16.31 2.99
C ASN A 217 -22.40 -15.90 1.66
N ARG A 218 -22.14 -16.87 0.78
CA ARG A 218 -21.49 -16.59 -0.52
C ARG A 218 -22.53 -16.50 -1.62
N VAL A 219 -22.72 -15.31 -2.16
CA VAL A 219 -23.68 -15.01 -3.23
C VAL A 219 -22.97 -15.04 -4.58
N ASP A 220 -23.45 -15.90 -5.49
CA ASP A 220 -22.86 -16.09 -6.82
C ASP A 220 -23.47 -15.13 -7.84
N PHE A 221 -23.11 -13.84 -7.74
CA PHE A 221 -23.62 -12.78 -8.61
C PHE A 221 -23.41 -13.08 -10.10
N LYS A 222 -22.29 -13.73 -10.46
CA LYS A 222 -21.95 -14.12 -11.83
C LYS A 222 -22.83 -15.24 -12.39
N LYS A 223 -23.59 -15.91 -11.52
CA LYS A 223 -24.63 -16.87 -11.90
C LYS A 223 -26.03 -16.24 -11.83
N ILE A 224 -26.35 -15.63 -10.69
CA ILE A 224 -27.69 -15.12 -10.39
C ILE A 224 -28.11 -14.03 -11.37
N ILE A 225 -27.25 -13.04 -11.63
CA ILE A 225 -27.63 -11.89 -12.46
C ILE A 225 -27.83 -12.29 -13.94
N PRO A 226 -26.92 -13.07 -14.58
CA PRO A 226 -27.19 -13.56 -15.94
C PRO A 226 -28.46 -14.40 -16.07
N GLU A 227 -28.77 -15.25 -15.08
CA GLU A 227 -30.01 -16.06 -15.09
C GLU A 227 -31.27 -15.19 -15.00
N LEU A 228 -31.22 -14.11 -14.20
CA LEU A 228 -32.35 -13.19 -14.00
C LEU A 228 -32.55 -12.19 -15.15
N LEU A 229 -31.46 -11.63 -15.69
CA LEU A 229 -31.52 -10.54 -16.66
C LEU A 229 -31.41 -11.01 -18.11
N GLN A 230 -30.83 -12.19 -18.35
CA GLN A 230 -30.78 -12.84 -19.66
C GLN A 230 -30.31 -11.90 -20.78
N ASP A 231 -31.13 -11.69 -21.81
CA ASP A 231 -30.84 -10.86 -22.97
C ASP A 231 -30.76 -9.36 -22.65
N GLN A 232 -31.18 -8.92 -21.46
CA GLN A 232 -31.05 -7.54 -21.01
C GLN A 232 -29.65 -7.22 -20.47
N LEU A 233 -28.83 -8.25 -20.18
CA LEU A 233 -27.49 -8.08 -19.61
C LEU A 233 -26.45 -7.86 -20.73
N GLN A 234 -25.69 -6.77 -20.62
CA GLN A 234 -24.48 -6.56 -21.43
C GLN A 234 -23.26 -7.18 -20.75
N TYR A 235 -23.02 -6.84 -19.49
CA TYR A 235 -21.85 -7.30 -18.74
C TYR A 235 -22.11 -7.20 -17.24
N ILE A 236 -21.41 -8.03 -16.46
CA ILE A 236 -21.40 -7.95 -15.00
C ILE A 236 -20.00 -8.20 -14.45
N ASP A 237 -19.59 -7.31 -13.55
CA ASP A 237 -18.57 -7.59 -12.56
C ASP A 237 -18.86 -6.75 -11.32
N TYR A 238 -18.88 -7.37 -10.14
CA TYR A 238 -19.28 -6.72 -8.91
C TYR A 238 -18.50 -5.41 -8.66
N PRO A 239 -19.16 -4.30 -8.27
CA PRO A 239 -20.60 -4.16 -7.99
C PRO A 239 -21.45 -3.79 -9.21
N ASN A 240 -20.88 -3.70 -10.41
CA ASN A 240 -21.50 -3.11 -11.59
C ASN A 240 -22.23 -4.13 -12.48
N VAL A 241 -23.47 -3.80 -12.83
CA VAL A 241 -24.25 -4.50 -13.85
C VAL A 241 -24.54 -3.51 -15.00
N TYR A 242 -24.11 -3.88 -16.19
CA TYR A 242 -24.28 -3.11 -17.41
C TYR A 242 -25.41 -3.74 -18.24
N LEU A 243 -26.36 -2.92 -18.67
CA LEU A 243 -27.54 -3.37 -19.41
C LEU A 243 -27.39 -3.11 -20.91
N GLN A 244 -28.07 -3.90 -21.73
CA GLN A 244 -28.24 -3.62 -23.16
C GLN A 244 -29.02 -2.33 -23.39
N ASN A 245 -30.09 -2.12 -22.61
CA ASN A 245 -30.92 -0.93 -22.65
C ASN A 245 -31.06 -0.31 -21.23
N PRO A 246 -30.30 0.76 -20.93
CA PRO A 246 -30.34 1.45 -19.64
C PRO A 246 -31.71 1.99 -19.21
N GLU A 247 -32.66 2.20 -20.13
CA GLU A 247 -33.99 2.74 -19.81
C GLU A 247 -34.80 1.81 -18.88
N HIS A 248 -34.50 0.51 -18.88
CA HIS A 248 -35.18 -0.48 -18.03
C HIS A 248 -34.52 -0.66 -16.65
N ARG A 249 -33.49 0.11 -16.31
CA ARG A 249 -32.68 -0.10 -15.08
C ARG A 249 -33.51 -0.16 -13.79
N ILE A 250 -34.54 0.68 -13.66
CA ILE A 250 -35.38 0.71 -12.45
C ILE A 250 -36.19 -0.59 -12.32
N GLU A 251 -36.87 -1.00 -13.39
CA GLU A 251 -37.66 -2.24 -13.42
C GLU A 251 -36.78 -3.46 -13.15
N LEU A 252 -35.62 -3.52 -13.81
CA LEU A 252 -34.69 -4.63 -13.66
C LEU A 252 -34.02 -4.65 -12.28
N ALA A 253 -33.71 -3.50 -11.67
CA ALA A 253 -33.21 -3.43 -10.30
C ALA A 253 -34.22 -4.00 -9.28
N GLN A 254 -35.49 -3.65 -9.42
CA GLN A 254 -36.57 -4.21 -8.59
C GLN A 254 -36.70 -5.73 -8.79
N LYS A 255 -36.60 -6.19 -10.05
CA LYS A 255 -36.60 -7.63 -10.37
C LYS A 255 -35.44 -8.35 -9.68
N VAL A 256 -34.23 -7.77 -9.70
CA VAL A 256 -33.04 -8.32 -9.04
C VAL A 256 -33.31 -8.50 -7.55
N ILE A 257 -33.70 -7.45 -6.83
CA ILE A 257 -33.98 -7.54 -5.39
C ILE A 257 -35.09 -8.56 -5.05
N LYS A 258 -36.17 -8.58 -5.84
CA LYS A 258 -37.30 -9.47 -5.58
C LYS A 258 -36.97 -10.96 -5.78
N HIS A 259 -35.98 -11.27 -6.60
CA HIS A 259 -35.71 -12.64 -7.06
C HIS A 259 -34.27 -13.10 -6.79
N SER A 260 -33.57 -12.45 -5.86
CA SER A 260 -32.21 -12.83 -5.45
C SER A 260 -31.97 -12.58 -3.96
N GLU A 261 -30.83 -13.05 -3.46
CA GLU A 261 -30.34 -12.84 -2.10
C GLU A 261 -29.46 -11.57 -1.98
N ILE A 262 -29.65 -10.60 -2.88
CA ILE A 262 -28.84 -9.36 -2.90
C ILE A 262 -29.43 -8.36 -1.92
N ASP A 263 -28.58 -7.77 -1.07
CA ASP A 263 -29.02 -6.93 0.05
C ASP A 263 -29.56 -5.57 -0.41
N LEU A 264 -28.82 -4.91 -1.29
CA LEU A 264 -29.15 -3.59 -1.78
C LEU A 264 -28.76 -3.43 -3.25
N VAL A 265 -29.66 -2.79 -4.01
CA VAL A 265 -29.45 -2.42 -5.40
C VAL A 265 -29.72 -0.93 -5.58
N LEU A 266 -28.84 -0.25 -6.29
CA LEU A 266 -28.91 1.19 -6.54
C LEU A 266 -28.95 1.47 -8.04
N VAL A 267 -29.73 2.48 -8.43
CA VAL A 267 -29.81 2.98 -9.81
C VAL A 267 -29.85 4.49 -9.84
N LYS A 268 -29.20 5.09 -10.86
CA LYS A 268 -29.35 6.51 -11.17
C LYS A 268 -30.72 6.73 -11.83
N ALA A 269 -31.64 7.36 -11.11
CA ALA A 269 -32.96 7.70 -11.66
C ALA A 269 -32.87 8.94 -12.56
N ASN A 270 -32.08 9.94 -12.14
CA ASN A 270 -31.63 11.07 -12.95
C ASN A 270 -30.36 11.70 -12.32
N GLU A 271 -29.88 12.82 -12.85
CA GLU A 271 -28.67 13.51 -12.37
C GLU A 271 -28.67 13.89 -10.88
N ASN A 272 -29.85 14.07 -10.28
CA ASN A 272 -29.99 14.49 -8.89
C ASN A 272 -30.63 13.42 -8.00
N ILE A 273 -31.01 12.26 -8.53
CA ILE A 273 -31.75 11.24 -7.77
C ILE A 273 -31.16 9.86 -8.02
N VAL A 274 -30.73 9.22 -6.93
CA VAL A 274 -30.40 7.78 -6.88
C VAL A 274 -31.51 7.07 -6.13
N ARG A 275 -31.94 5.91 -6.64
CA ARG A 275 -32.94 5.04 -6.00
C ARG A 275 -32.27 3.79 -5.48
N GLY A 276 -32.54 3.46 -4.22
CA GLY A 276 -32.14 2.21 -3.59
C GLY A 276 -33.31 1.27 -3.38
N PHE A 277 -33.08 -0.01 -3.61
CA PHE A 277 -34.03 -1.10 -3.37
C PHE A 277 -33.36 -2.16 -2.50
N SER A 278 -34.05 -2.59 -1.46
CA SER A 278 -33.67 -3.72 -0.61
C SER A 278 -34.89 -4.61 -0.38
N SER A 279 -34.69 -5.75 0.29
CA SER A 279 -35.80 -6.61 0.70
C SER A 279 -36.73 -5.94 1.72
N GLU A 280 -36.25 -4.92 2.44
CA GLU A 280 -36.98 -4.20 3.48
C GLU A 280 -37.79 -3.02 2.93
N GLY A 281 -37.43 -2.50 1.76
CA GLY A 281 -38.13 -1.39 1.13
C GLY A 281 -37.30 -0.63 0.12
N SER A 282 -37.72 0.60 -0.17
CA SER A 282 -37.05 1.49 -1.11
C SER A 282 -36.84 2.88 -0.54
N PHE A 283 -35.83 3.56 -1.06
CA PHE A 283 -35.45 4.93 -0.68
C PHE A 283 -34.93 5.72 -1.87
N GLU A 284 -34.87 7.04 -1.70
CA GLU A 284 -34.25 7.98 -2.64
C GLU A 284 -33.12 8.75 -1.94
N ILE A 285 -32.00 8.93 -2.66
CA ILE A 285 -30.98 9.91 -2.32
C ILE A 285 -31.13 11.09 -3.28
N ILE A 286 -31.42 12.27 -2.75
CA ILE A 286 -31.73 13.48 -3.52
C ILE A 286 -30.60 14.49 -3.33
N LYS A 287 -30.04 14.97 -4.44
CA LYS A 287 -29.01 16.02 -4.47
C LYS A 287 -29.61 17.39 -4.69
N LYS A 288 -29.12 18.37 -3.90
CA LYS A 288 -29.40 19.79 -4.07
C LYS A 288 -28.11 20.59 -3.82
N GLY A 289 -27.49 21.10 -4.89
CA GLY A 289 -26.15 21.70 -4.79
C GLY A 289 -25.16 20.65 -4.28
N ASP A 290 -24.41 21.00 -3.23
CA ASP A 290 -23.41 20.11 -2.61
C ASP A 290 -23.99 19.29 -1.43
N THR A 291 -25.30 19.36 -1.22
CA THR A 291 -26.00 18.63 -0.16
C THR A 291 -26.81 17.46 -0.69
N LEU A 292 -26.95 16.44 0.14
CA LEU A 292 -27.68 15.20 -0.12
C LEU A 292 -28.70 14.96 0.99
N GLN A 293 -29.86 14.46 0.60
CA GLN A 293 -30.94 14.05 1.48
C GLN A 293 -31.25 12.57 1.23
N TYR A 294 -31.32 11.78 2.29
CA TYR A 294 -31.91 10.44 2.30
C TYR A 294 -33.41 10.52 2.60
N LEU A 295 -34.25 9.89 1.76
CA LEU A 295 -35.70 9.90 1.91
C LEU A 295 -36.27 8.48 1.76
N LEU A 296 -36.93 8.01 2.80
CA LEU A 296 -37.61 6.72 2.84
C LEU A 296 -38.89 6.72 2.01
N LYS A 297 -39.21 5.59 1.38
CA LYS A 297 -40.53 5.32 0.80
C LYS A 297 -41.29 4.26 1.57
N ASP A 298 -40.69 3.07 1.70
CA ASP A 298 -41.37 1.90 2.27
C ASP A 298 -40.56 1.21 3.40
N GLY A 299 -39.23 1.39 3.46
CA GLY A 299 -38.36 0.79 4.48
C GLY A 299 -36.99 1.46 4.58
N ASP A 300 -36.38 1.39 5.76
CA ASP A 300 -35.11 2.06 6.12
C ASP A 300 -33.96 1.05 6.24
N PHE A 301 -33.27 0.82 5.12
CA PHE A 301 -32.12 -0.09 5.07
C PHE A 301 -30.95 0.38 5.93
N PHE A 302 -30.78 1.71 6.10
CA PHE A 302 -29.65 2.26 6.86
C PHE A 302 -29.99 2.60 8.30
N ASP A 303 -31.27 2.56 8.68
CA ASP A 303 -31.79 2.85 10.02
C ASP A 303 -31.32 4.22 10.58
N TYR A 304 -31.14 5.23 9.72
CA TYR A 304 -30.67 6.55 10.18
C TYR A 304 -31.72 7.28 11.04
N ALA A 305 -33.00 6.92 10.92
CA ALA A 305 -34.03 7.43 11.81
C ALA A 305 -33.74 7.07 13.29
N SER A 306 -33.10 5.92 13.57
CA SER A 306 -32.76 5.50 14.94
C SER A 306 -31.74 6.41 15.63
N ILE A 307 -30.91 7.10 14.85
CA ILE A 307 -29.91 8.07 15.33
C ILE A 307 -30.38 9.53 15.16
N GLY A 308 -31.66 9.75 14.84
CA GLY A 308 -32.29 11.06 14.85
C GLY A 308 -32.21 11.85 13.54
N TYR A 309 -31.94 11.19 12.40
CA TYR A 309 -32.01 11.84 11.09
C TYR A 309 -33.47 12.06 10.68
N GLU A 310 -33.85 13.31 10.38
CA GLU A 310 -35.25 13.70 10.10
C GLU A 310 -35.48 14.03 8.61
N GLY A 311 -34.51 13.76 7.75
CA GLY A 311 -34.60 14.06 6.32
C GLY A 311 -34.02 15.42 5.95
N GLU A 312 -33.09 15.97 6.72
CA GLU A 312 -32.39 17.20 6.37
C GLU A 312 -31.41 17.02 5.18
N PHE A 313 -31.12 18.13 4.48
CA PHE A 313 -30.07 18.16 3.47
C PHE A 313 -28.72 18.41 4.17
N LEU A 314 -27.80 17.45 4.04
CA LEU A 314 -26.46 17.53 4.62
C LEU A 314 -25.41 17.51 3.52
N THR A 315 -24.34 18.28 3.69
CA THR A 315 -23.11 18.13 2.91
C THR A 315 -22.48 16.75 3.14
N ARG A 316 -21.54 16.37 2.27
CA ARG A 316 -20.76 15.14 2.41
C ARG A 316 -20.11 15.01 3.80
N ASP A 317 -19.50 16.09 4.29
CA ASP A 317 -18.75 16.05 5.56
C ASP A 317 -19.69 16.08 6.77
N GLU A 318 -20.83 16.76 6.67
CA GLU A 318 -21.89 16.68 7.68
C GLU A 318 -22.48 15.26 7.76
N TRP A 319 -22.68 14.59 6.63
CA TRP A 319 -23.09 13.18 6.60
C TRP A 319 -22.09 12.28 7.32
N LEU A 320 -20.80 12.41 7.03
CA LEU A 320 -19.76 11.61 7.71
C LEU A 320 -19.75 11.92 9.21
N ARG A 321 -19.75 13.19 9.61
CA ARG A 321 -19.78 13.59 11.03
C ARG A 321 -21.00 13.03 11.76
N PHE A 322 -22.17 13.07 11.14
CA PHE A 322 -23.42 12.59 11.72
C PHE A 322 -23.43 11.06 11.90
N THR A 323 -22.83 10.31 10.96
CA THR A 323 -22.93 8.85 10.90
C THR A 323 -21.65 8.11 11.30
N LYS A 324 -20.59 8.80 11.73
CA LYS A 324 -19.26 8.20 11.97
C LYS A 324 -19.23 7.05 12.97
N GLU A 325 -20.15 7.03 13.93
CA GLU A 325 -20.29 5.95 14.93
C GLU A 325 -21.38 4.93 14.56
N HIS A 326 -22.11 5.17 13.48
CA HIS A 326 -23.18 4.29 13.03
C HIS A 326 -22.63 3.03 12.33
N LEU A 327 -23.51 2.03 12.12
CA LEU A 327 -23.19 0.84 11.34
C LEU A 327 -22.82 1.18 9.88
N TYR A 328 -23.37 2.27 9.34
CA TYR A 328 -23.23 2.70 7.95
C TYR A 328 -22.65 4.12 7.86
N PRO A 329 -21.35 4.32 8.11
CA PRO A 329 -20.75 5.64 8.11
C PRO A 329 -20.68 6.22 6.69
N GLY A 330 -21.18 7.43 6.51
CA GLY A 330 -21.15 8.23 5.28
C GLY A 330 -21.68 7.51 4.04
N ALA A 331 -22.53 6.49 4.17
CA ALA A 331 -22.93 5.66 3.03
C ALA A 331 -23.67 6.48 1.95
N ILE A 332 -24.46 7.49 2.35
CA ILE A 332 -25.25 8.31 1.43
C ILE A 332 -24.39 9.05 0.39
N PRO A 333 -23.44 9.92 0.78
CA PRO A 333 -22.53 10.53 -0.19
C PRO A 333 -21.67 9.52 -0.95
N ASN A 334 -21.24 8.45 -0.30
CA ASN A 334 -20.37 7.45 -0.91
C ASN A 334 -21.05 6.70 -2.07
N LEU A 335 -22.28 6.23 -1.83
CA LEU A 335 -23.12 5.55 -2.82
C LEU A 335 -23.61 6.49 -3.91
N PHE A 336 -24.02 7.72 -3.55
CA PHE A 336 -24.43 8.70 -4.56
C PHE A 336 -23.29 9.03 -5.51
N GLY A 337 -22.08 9.27 -4.98
CA GLY A 337 -20.88 9.54 -5.77
C GLY A 337 -20.56 8.39 -6.72
N PHE A 338 -20.61 7.14 -6.23
CA PHE A 338 -20.31 5.96 -7.04
C PHE A 338 -21.34 5.75 -8.17
N VAL A 339 -22.63 5.80 -7.86
CA VAL A 339 -23.70 5.60 -8.85
C VAL A 339 -23.75 6.75 -9.87
N SER A 340 -23.25 7.93 -9.50
CA SER A 340 -23.16 9.09 -10.39
C SER A 340 -21.94 9.03 -11.32
N ASN A 341 -20.99 8.12 -11.09
CA ASN A 341 -19.82 7.96 -11.93
C ASN A 341 -20.22 7.55 -13.36
N PRO A 342 -19.74 8.24 -14.42
CA PRO A 342 -20.10 7.94 -15.80
C PRO A 342 -19.77 6.52 -16.28
N VAL A 343 -18.80 5.84 -15.65
CA VAL A 343 -18.39 4.47 -16.02
C VAL A 343 -18.95 3.39 -15.09
N ALA A 344 -19.71 3.76 -14.06
CA ALA A 344 -20.43 2.80 -13.23
C ALA A 344 -21.51 2.04 -14.03
N GLY A 345 -21.92 0.89 -13.50
CA GLY A 345 -23.02 0.10 -14.07
C GLY A 345 -24.36 0.84 -14.05
N ASP A 346 -25.29 0.41 -14.89
CA ASP A 346 -26.67 0.90 -14.88
C ASP A 346 -27.42 0.52 -13.60
N ILE A 347 -27.00 -0.60 -13.02
CA ILE A 347 -27.43 -1.11 -11.73
C ILE A 347 -26.16 -1.40 -10.91
N VAL A 348 -26.12 -0.91 -9.67
CA VAL A 348 -25.03 -1.11 -8.72
C VAL A 348 -25.53 -2.02 -7.60
N LEU A 349 -24.79 -3.08 -7.31
CA LEU A 349 -25.10 -4.08 -6.29
C LEU A 349 -24.29 -3.79 -5.03
N VAL A 350 -24.88 -3.98 -3.87
CA VAL A 350 -24.18 -3.98 -2.58
C VAL A 350 -24.43 -5.34 -1.93
N ALA A 351 -23.34 -6.03 -1.60
CA ALA A 351 -23.33 -7.26 -0.82
C ALA A 351 -22.89 -6.91 0.61
N ASP A 352 -23.86 -6.83 1.51
CA ASP A 352 -23.68 -6.41 2.89
C ASP A 352 -23.76 -7.60 3.86
N TYR A 353 -23.19 -7.48 5.06
CA TYR A 353 -23.08 -8.62 5.97
C TYR A 353 -24.45 -9.23 6.31
N PRO A 354 -24.63 -10.56 6.21
CA PRO A 354 -23.58 -11.59 6.09
C PRO A 354 -23.20 -11.99 4.65
N ASN A 355 -23.75 -11.36 3.62
CA ASN A 355 -23.54 -11.76 2.23
C ASN A 355 -22.24 -11.18 1.65
N ILE A 356 -21.48 -12.05 0.96
CA ILE A 356 -20.26 -11.68 0.23
C ILE A 356 -20.28 -12.22 -1.21
N PRO A 357 -19.63 -11.55 -2.18
CA PRO A 357 -19.42 -12.09 -3.51
C PRO A 357 -18.63 -13.40 -3.48
N ARG A 358 -19.16 -14.41 -4.17
CA ARG A 358 -18.43 -15.66 -4.40
C ARG A 358 -17.32 -15.44 -5.42
N THR A 359 -16.07 -15.44 -4.96
CA THR A 359 -14.88 -15.45 -5.84
C THR A 359 -13.95 -16.60 -5.49
N LEU A 360 -12.98 -16.90 -6.36
CA LEU A 360 -11.99 -17.95 -6.09
C LEU A 360 -10.97 -17.54 -5.01
N THR A 361 -10.80 -16.24 -4.81
CA THR A 361 -9.79 -15.66 -3.91
C THR A 361 -10.37 -15.19 -2.59
N ALA A 362 -11.68 -14.93 -2.51
CA ALA A 362 -12.39 -14.48 -1.30
C ALA A 362 -13.45 -15.52 -0.90
N LEU A 363 -13.13 -16.35 0.09
CA LEU A 363 -13.98 -17.48 0.51
C LEU A 363 -14.51 -17.35 1.94
N ARG A 364 -13.83 -16.60 2.81
CA ARG A 364 -14.13 -16.49 4.24
C ARG A 364 -14.31 -15.06 4.74
N GLY A 365 -13.96 -14.09 3.92
CA GLY A 365 -14.18 -12.68 4.17
C GLY A 365 -14.12 -11.90 2.86
N HIS A 366 -14.70 -10.71 2.86
CA HIS A 366 -14.73 -9.78 1.74
C HIS A 366 -14.90 -8.35 2.26
N HIS A 367 -14.74 -7.36 1.40
CA HIS A 367 -14.91 -5.93 1.70
C HIS A 367 -15.89 -5.29 0.70
N SER A 368 -17.02 -5.97 0.49
CA SER A 368 -18.01 -5.60 -0.54
C SER A 368 -19.12 -4.68 -0.02
N GLY A 369 -19.28 -4.55 1.29
CA GLY A 369 -20.39 -3.84 1.90
C GLY A 369 -20.16 -2.34 2.02
N VAL A 370 -21.03 -1.71 2.82
CA VAL A 370 -20.95 -0.28 3.19
C VAL A 370 -20.94 -0.09 4.71
N ARG A 371 -20.75 -1.17 5.46
CA ARG A 371 -20.66 -1.13 6.92
C ARG A 371 -19.36 -0.49 7.38
N ASN A 372 -19.33 -0.10 8.65
CA ASN A 372 -18.11 0.34 9.33
C ASN A 372 -17.01 -0.73 9.33
N THR A 373 -17.35 -2.02 9.25
CA THR A 373 -16.39 -3.13 9.08
C THR A 373 -15.76 -3.19 7.68
N ASP A 374 -16.35 -2.53 6.69
CA ASP A 374 -15.92 -2.57 5.30
C ASP A 374 -15.21 -1.27 4.89
N LEU A 375 -15.70 -0.11 5.34
CA LEU A 375 -15.25 1.18 4.84
C LEU A 375 -14.72 2.14 5.91
N LEU A 376 -14.98 1.92 7.20
CA LEU A 376 -14.42 2.78 8.24
C LEU A 376 -12.97 2.35 8.50
N VAL A 377 -12.05 3.31 8.43
CA VAL A 377 -10.60 3.09 8.47
C VAL A 377 -9.92 4.02 9.48
N SER A 378 -8.74 3.60 9.92
CA SER A 378 -7.97 4.32 10.94
C SER A 378 -6.76 5.03 10.33
N LEU A 379 -6.38 6.15 10.94
CA LEU A 379 -5.16 6.90 10.63
C LEU A 379 -4.40 7.19 11.92
N LEU A 380 -3.10 6.90 11.93
CA LEU A 380 -2.16 7.29 12.96
C LEU A 380 -1.00 8.03 12.31
N TYR A 381 -0.54 9.11 12.94
CA TYR A 381 0.65 9.81 12.48
C TYR A 381 1.44 10.40 13.65
N THR A 382 2.76 10.45 13.50
CA THR A 382 3.69 11.01 14.49
C THR A 382 4.96 11.52 13.82
N GLY A 383 5.59 12.54 14.42
CA GLY A 383 6.83 13.13 13.92
C GLY A 383 6.78 14.65 13.80
N PRO A 384 7.95 15.29 13.63
CA PRO A 384 8.09 16.74 13.66
C PRO A 384 7.32 17.49 12.57
N ALA A 385 7.11 16.89 11.40
CA ALA A 385 6.38 17.53 10.30
C ALA A 385 4.88 17.69 10.57
N PHE A 386 4.34 17.00 11.57
CA PHE A 386 2.92 17.05 11.92
C PHE A 386 2.61 17.99 13.08
N ALA A 387 3.59 18.73 13.60
CA ALA A 387 3.43 19.61 14.75
C ALA A 387 2.38 20.72 14.52
N ASP A 388 2.27 21.20 13.27
CA ASP A 388 1.38 22.29 12.87
C ASP A 388 0.15 21.79 12.08
N VAL A 389 -0.14 20.49 12.10
CA VAL A 389 -1.34 19.94 11.44
C VAL A 389 -2.57 20.28 12.28
N ASP A 390 -3.58 20.86 11.63
CA ASP A 390 -4.87 21.14 12.26
C ASP A 390 -5.53 19.84 12.75
N ASP A 391 -6.14 19.90 13.93
CA ASP A 391 -6.87 18.76 14.48
C ASP A 391 -8.14 18.49 13.65
N PHE A 392 -8.32 17.23 13.26
CA PHE A 392 -9.56 16.73 12.65
C PHE A 392 -9.96 15.41 13.32
N GLU A 393 -11.26 15.13 13.41
CA GLU A 393 -11.76 13.88 14.02
C GLU A 393 -12.18 12.86 12.97
N GLU A 394 -12.56 13.33 11.79
CA GLU A 394 -13.03 12.54 10.67
C GLU A 394 -12.38 13.00 9.37
N PHE A 395 -12.22 12.08 8.42
CA PHE A 395 -11.67 12.40 7.11
C PHE A 395 -12.19 11.44 6.03
N TRP A 396 -12.17 11.91 4.79
CA TRP A 396 -12.35 11.06 3.63
C TRP A 396 -11.01 10.50 3.20
N LEU A 397 -10.89 9.18 3.11
CA LEU A 397 -9.59 8.57 2.87
C LEU A 397 -8.97 9.06 1.57
N HIS A 398 -9.75 9.20 0.49
CA HIS A 398 -9.22 9.66 -0.79
C HIS A 398 -8.62 11.06 -0.73
N GLU A 399 -8.91 11.87 0.28
CA GLU A 399 -8.38 13.23 0.50
C GLU A 399 -7.20 13.28 1.48
N LEU A 400 -6.76 12.13 2.00
CA LEU A 400 -5.74 12.05 3.05
C LEU A 400 -4.48 12.88 2.71
N TYR A 401 -3.96 12.78 1.49
CA TYR A 401 -2.72 13.47 1.10
C TYR A 401 -2.97 14.78 0.36
N SER A 402 -4.15 14.98 -0.24
CA SER A 402 -4.48 16.22 -0.95
C SER A 402 -5.03 17.31 -0.01
N HIS A 403 -5.55 16.93 1.16
CA HIS A 403 -6.17 17.85 2.11
C HIS A 403 -5.59 17.77 3.53
N ASN A 404 -5.46 16.58 4.12
CA ASN A 404 -5.11 16.45 5.54
C ASN A 404 -3.59 16.44 5.80
N LEU A 405 -2.82 15.68 5.01
CA LEU A 405 -1.39 15.48 5.18
C LEU A 405 -0.60 16.01 3.97
N THR A 406 -0.84 17.28 3.64
CA THR A 406 -0.32 17.96 2.43
C THR A 406 1.19 18.24 2.46
N MET A 407 1.84 18.07 3.60
CA MET A 407 3.30 18.25 3.76
C MET A 407 4.12 17.11 3.14
N ILE A 408 3.48 16.01 2.73
CA ILE A 408 4.15 14.84 2.15
C ILE A 408 4.32 15.04 0.64
N ASP A 409 5.56 15.22 0.19
CA ASP A 409 5.90 15.38 -1.23
C ASP A 409 6.15 14.02 -1.90
N PHE A 410 5.12 13.45 -2.51
CA PHE A 410 5.22 12.20 -3.29
C PHE A 410 5.94 12.38 -4.64
N ASP A 411 6.12 13.61 -5.11
CA ASP A 411 6.78 13.94 -6.38
C ASP A 411 8.28 14.27 -6.19
N ALA A 412 8.76 14.24 -4.94
CA ALA A 412 10.15 14.47 -4.60
C ALA A 412 11.08 13.58 -5.45
N ALA A 413 12.01 14.22 -6.15
CA ALA A 413 12.92 13.50 -7.04
C ALA A 413 13.86 12.57 -6.24
N PRO A 414 13.98 11.29 -6.62
CA PRO A 414 14.89 10.37 -5.94
C PRO A 414 16.33 10.86 -6.03
N LYS A 415 17.06 10.73 -4.92
CA LYS A 415 18.47 11.10 -4.81
C LYS A 415 19.35 10.01 -5.45
N ARG A 416 20.53 10.44 -5.91
CA ARG A 416 21.59 9.52 -6.35
C ARG A 416 22.09 8.69 -5.16
N GLU A 417 22.54 7.46 -5.43
CA GLU A 417 23.22 6.66 -4.41
C GLU A 417 24.49 7.38 -3.92
N LYS A 418 24.96 7.07 -2.71
CA LYS A 418 26.25 7.57 -2.23
C LYS A 418 27.40 6.97 -3.05
N SER A 419 28.51 7.68 -3.10
CA SER A 419 29.75 7.17 -3.69
C SER A 419 30.49 6.34 -2.63
N SER A 420 31.45 5.52 -3.06
CA SER A 420 32.24 4.75 -2.10
C SER A 420 33.65 4.45 -2.58
N ILE A 421 34.53 4.19 -1.62
CA ILE A 421 35.87 3.64 -1.84
C ILE A 421 36.02 2.40 -0.96
N SER A 422 36.38 1.29 -1.57
CA SER A 422 36.62 0.01 -0.92
C SER A 422 38.10 -0.36 -0.99
N LEU A 423 38.65 -0.84 0.12
CA LEU A 423 40.02 -1.32 0.23
C LEU A 423 39.99 -2.77 0.71
N PHE A 424 40.65 -3.68 -0.02
CA PHE A 424 40.65 -5.11 0.25
C PHE A 424 42.07 -5.65 0.46
N TYR A 425 42.15 -6.71 1.26
CA TYR A 425 43.35 -7.53 1.44
C TYR A 425 43.19 -8.89 0.74
N PRO A 426 44.21 -9.40 0.00
CA PRO A 426 45.45 -8.72 -0.36
C PRO A 426 45.22 -7.53 -1.31
N LEU A 427 46.18 -6.59 -1.32
CA LEU A 427 46.11 -5.20 -1.79
C LEU A 427 45.30 -4.97 -3.10
N GLU A 428 44.02 -4.68 -2.93
CA GLU A 428 43.07 -4.31 -3.98
C GLU A 428 42.24 -3.10 -3.53
N ALA A 429 41.75 -2.30 -4.48
CA ALA A 429 40.88 -1.16 -4.18
C ALA A 429 39.78 -1.02 -5.23
N GLU A 430 38.62 -0.52 -4.86
CA GLU A 430 37.53 -0.20 -5.79
C GLU A 430 36.99 1.19 -5.47
N MET A 431 36.80 2.00 -6.51
CA MET A 431 36.11 3.30 -6.39
C MET A 431 34.78 3.21 -7.13
N THR A 432 33.70 3.54 -6.44
CA THR A 432 32.35 3.63 -7.00
C THR A 432 31.87 5.07 -6.93
N LEU A 433 31.42 5.59 -8.06
CA LEU A 433 30.84 6.91 -8.21
C LEU A 433 29.41 6.78 -8.73
N SER A 434 28.51 7.51 -8.10
CA SER A 434 27.08 7.50 -8.42
C SER A 434 26.68 8.90 -8.90
N PRO A 435 26.92 9.26 -10.18
CA PRO A 435 26.76 10.63 -10.66
C PRO A 435 25.30 11.06 -10.81
N ALA A 436 24.38 10.11 -10.94
CA ALA A 436 22.95 10.36 -11.11
C ALA A 436 22.13 9.24 -10.48
N HIS A 437 20.84 9.50 -10.25
CA HIS A 437 19.89 8.48 -9.82
C HIS A 437 19.94 7.28 -10.78
N ARG A 438 20.05 6.07 -10.21
CA ARG A 438 20.14 4.77 -10.91
C ARG A 438 21.40 4.52 -11.74
N TRP A 439 22.34 5.45 -11.76
CA TRP A 439 23.60 5.29 -12.47
C TRP A 439 24.76 5.24 -11.50
N ARG A 440 25.62 4.25 -11.70
CA ARG A 440 26.92 4.22 -11.04
C ARG A 440 27.99 3.66 -11.96
N GLY A 441 29.22 4.08 -11.73
CA GLY A 441 30.38 3.62 -12.45
C GLY A 441 31.60 3.71 -11.57
N GLY A 442 32.67 3.04 -11.98
CA GLY A 442 33.82 2.91 -11.11
C GLY A 442 34.97 2.21 -11.78
N PHE A 443 36.00 1.93 -10.99
CA PHE A 443 37.10 1.09 -11.41
C PHE A 443 37.64 0.28 -10.23
N ALA A 444 38.00 -0.97 -10.51
CA ALA A 444 38.73 -1.82 -9.57
C ALA A 444 40.23 -1.81 -9.91
N LEU A 445 41.07 -1.76 -8.87
CA LEU A 445 42.52 -1.80 -8.91
C LEU A 445 43.01 -3.10 -8.26
N ALA A 446 43.69 -3.94 -9.04
CA ALA A 446 44.29 -5.18 -8.53
C ALA A 446 45.63 -5.46 -9.19
N SER A 447 46.73 -5.49 -8.42
CA SER A 447 48.05 -5.97 -8.84
C SER A 447 48.46 -5.58 -10.29
N ASN A 448 48.34 -4.29 -10.64
CA ASN A 448 48.61 -3.67 -11.95
C ASN A 448 47.49 -3.72 -13.02
N ARG A 449 46.26 -4.05 -12.65
CA ARG A 449 45.08 -3.95 -13.54
C ARG A 449 44.12 -2.87 -13.06
N VAL A 450 43.57 -2.13 -14.02
CA VAL A 450 42.47 -1.18 -13.83
C VAL A 450 41.28 -1.73 -14.62
N GLU A 451 40.19 -2.04 -13.93
CA GLU A 451 38.98 -2.58 -14.52
C GLU A 451 37.82 -1.59 -14.36
N PRO A 452 37.64 -0.65 -15.31
CA PRO A 452 36.52 0.28 -15.27
C PRO A 452 35.20 -0.43 -15.58
N TRP A 453 34.13 0.05 -14.98
CA TRP A 453 32.80 -0.47 -15.17
C TRP A 453 31.73 0.62 -15.04
N ILE A 454 30.57 0.36 -15.63
CA ILE A 454 29.37 1.20 -15.53
C ILE A 454 28.15 0.30 -15.39
N GLU A 455 27.21 0.68 -14.53
CA GLU A 455 26.01 -0.05 -14.20
C GLU A 455 24.79 0.88 -14.12
N PHE A 456 23.65 0.32 -14.49
CA PHE A 456 22.33 0.92 -14.35
C PHE A 456 21.45 0.05 -13.46
N ASP A 457 20.72 0.68 -12.53
CA ASP A 457 19.75 0.00 -11.68
C ASP A 457 18.54 -0.42 -12.51
N LEU A 458 18.47 -1.71 -12.87
CA LEU A 458 17.36 -2.29 -13.59
C LEU A 458 16.15 -2.46 -12.67
N TYR A 459 16.37 -2.99 -11.47
CA TYR A 459 15.32 -3.29 -10.50
C TYR A 459 15.79 -3.09 -9.07
N SER A 460 14.92 -2.51 -8.24
CA SER A 460 15.23 -2.11 -6.89
C SER A 460 14.00 -2.28 -6.01
N SER A 461 14.17 -2.92 -4.86
CA SER A 461 13.13 -3.18 -3.86
C SER A 461 13.63 -2.89 -2.44
N PHE A 462 12.84 -3.24 -1.42
CA PHE A 462 13.29 -3.19 -0.02
C PHE A 462 14.36 -4.24 0.28
N LEU A 463 14.35 -5.37 -0.43
CA LEU A 463 15.24 -6.50 -0.16
C LEU A 463 16.35 -6.63 -1.18
N THR A 464 16.18 -6.14 -2.41
CA THR A 464 17.07 -6.50 -3.53
C THR A 464 17.33 -5.32 -4.46
N LYS A 465 18.56 -5.22 -4.97
CA LYS A 465 18.91 -4.38 -6.13
C LYS A 465 19.52 -5.24 -7.23
N VAL A 466 19.18 -4.95 -8.48
CA VAL A 466 19.67 -5.63 -9.68
C VAL A 466 20.24 -4.59 -10.64
N TRP A 467 21.54 -4.66 -10.84
CA TRP A 467 22.30 -3.77 -11.68
C TRP A 467 22.72 -4.48 -12.95
N VAL A 468 22.56 -3.82 -14.09
CA VAL A 468 23.04 -4.31 -15.40
C VAL A 468 23.99 -3.32 -16.01
N GLY A 469 25.03 -3.81 -16.68
CA GLY A 469 26.04 -2.91 -17.21
C GLY A 469 27.16 -3.60 -17.94
N SER A 470 28.29 -2.92 -18.03
CA SER A 470 29.48 -3.38 -18.72
C SER A 470 30.74 -3.09 -17.91
N ALA A 471 31.73 -3.96 -18.05
CA ALA A 471 33.06 -3.80 -17.47
C ALA A 471 34.14 -4.12 -18.50
N ILE A 472 35.28 -3.44 -18.41
CA ILE A 472 36.48 -3.79 -19.17
C ILE A 472 37.35 -4.65 -18.25
N ALA A 473 37.56 -5.91 -18.63
CA ALA A 473 38.43 -6.84 -17.92
C ALA A 473 39.28 -7.63 -18.92
N ASP A 474 40.59 -7.72 -18.67
CA ASP A 474 41.59 -8.30 -19.58
C ASP A 474 41.50 -7.73 -21.01
N GLN A 475 41.36 -6.40 -21.12
CA GLN A 475 41.22 -5.66 -22.40
C GLN A 475 40.00 -6.06 -23.24
N LYS A 476 39.01 -6.73 -22.66
CA LYS A 476 37.74 -7.09 -23.33
C LYS A 476 36.57 -6.43 -22.65
N LEU A 477 35.63 -5.93 -23.45
CA LEU A 477 34.32 -5.49 -22.98
C LEU A 477 33.48 -6.71 -22.60
N ARG A 478 32.96 -6.72 -21.38
CA ARG A 478 32.13 -7.79 -20.84
C ARG A 478 30.82 -7.19 -20.33
N TRP A 479 29.71 -7.88 -20.56
CA TRP A 479 28.48 -7.55 -19.85
C TRP A 479 28.62 -7.94 -18.38
N GLN A 480 27.95 -7.20 -17.51
CA GLN A 480 27.94 -7.37 -16.05
C GLN A 480 26.50 -7.37 -15.55
N LEU A 481 26.19 -8.35 -14.71
CA LEU A 481 24.98 -8.40 -13.89
C LEU A 481 25.43 -8.43 -12.43
N ARG A 482 24.89 -7.55 -11.60
CA ARG A 482 25.09 -7.60 -10.17
C ARG A 482 23.75 -7.65 -9.45
N VAL A 483 23.65 -8.55 -8.49
CA VAL A 483 22.48 -8.70 -7.62
C VAL A 483 22.94 -8.46 -6.19
N GLU A 484 22.29 -7.55 -5.50
CA GLU A 484 22.53 -7.23 -4.09
C GLU A 484 21.25 -7.54 -3.32
N ALA A 485 21.37 -8.22 -2.18
CA ALA A 485 20.27 -8.51 -1.26
C ALA A 485 20.61 -7.95 0.13
N PHE A 486 19.60 -7.45 0.85
CA PHE A 486 19.77 -6.70 2.09
C PHE A 486 18.84 -7.21 3.19
N LEU A 487 19.37 -7.30 4.41
CA LEU A 487 18.58 -7.50 5.62
C LEU A 487 19.19 -6.71 6.78
N GLY A 488 18.63 -5.54 7.04
CA GLY A 488 19.20 -4.55 7.95
C GLY A 488 20.61 -4.14 7.49
N ASP A 489 21.58 -4.40 8.36
CA ASP A 489 22.98 -4.07 8.11
C ASP A 489 23.71 -5.12 7.28
N LEU A 490 23.12 -6.30 7.08
CA LEU A 490 23.70 -7.36 6.27
C LEU A 490 23.40 -7.13 4.79
N ARG A 491 24.44 -7.28 3.96
CA ARG A 491 24.35 -7.29 2.50
C ARG A 491 24.91 -8.62 1.98
N PHE A 492 24.27 -9.20 1.00
CA PHE A 492 24.85 -10.24 0.14
C PHE A 492 24.91 -9.70 -1.28
N ALA A 493 26.02 -9.90 -1.98
CA ALA A 493 26.14 -9.49 -3.37
C ALA A 493 26.69 -10.62 -4.24
N MET A 494 26.22 -10.67 -5.48
CA MET A 494 26.70 -11.56 -6.53
C MET A 494 26.98 -10.72 -7.77
N ILE A 495 28.15 -10.92 -8.39
CA ILE A 495 28.51 -10.33 -9.67
C ILE A 495 28.76 -11.46 -10.67
N LYS A 496 28.10 -11.37 -11.83
CA LYS A 496 28.32 -12.24 -12.99
C LYS A 496 28.81 -11.40 -14.15
N ARG A 497 29.96 -11.78 -14.72
CA ARG A 497 30.53 -11.18 -15.92
C ARG A 497 30.64 -12.23 -17.04
N SER A 498 30.50 -11.81 -18.29
CA SER A 498 30.67 -12.72 -19.43
C SER A 498 32.08 -13.34 -19.45
N GLY A 499 32.15 -14.66 -19.61
CA GLY A 499 33.43 -15.38 -19.66
C GLY A 499 34.27 -15.32 -18.37
N ALA A 500 33.65 -15.03 -17.21
CA ALA A 500 34.30 -15.06 -15.90
C ALA A 500 33.49 -15.94 -14.93
N LYS A 501 34.15 -16.37 -13.84
CA LYS A 501 33.44 -17.01 -12.71
C LYS A 501 32.64 -15.96 -11.96
N ASN A 502 31.51 -16.38 -11.38
CA ASN A 502 30.74 -15.52 -10.48
C ASN A 502 31.58 -15.15 -9.25
N SER A 503 31.48 -13.91 -8.80
CA SER A 503 31.97 -13.50 -7.49
C SER A 503 30.81 -13.28 -6.53
N TYR A 504 31.06 -13.55 -5.26
CA TYR A 504 30.11 -13.37 -4.18
C TYR A 504 30.77 -12.56 -3.08
N SER A 505 30.00 -11.72 -2.40
CA SER A 505 30.45 -11.04 -1.20
C SER A 505 29.35 -10.90 -0.15
N ILE A 506 29.77 -10.80 1.10
CA ILE A 506 28.92 -10.52 2.25
C ILE A 506 29.43 -9.24 2.89
N GLY A 507 28.53 -8.30 3.09
CA GLY A 507 28.78 -7.02 3.73
C GLY A 507 28.10 -6.93 5.10
N LEU A 508 28.76 -6.29 6.06
CA LEU A 508 28.17 -5.86 7.33
C LEU A 508 28.38 -4.36 7.48
N ARG A 509 27.28 -3.60 7.49
CA ARG A 509 27.29 -2.16 7.67
C ARG A 509 27.54 -1.80 9.14
N LEU A 510 28.50 -0.91 9.37
CA LEU A 510 28.88 -0.39 10.69
C LEU A 510 28.55 1.11 10.77
N GLY A 511 27.26 1.44 10.57
CA GLY A 511 26.77 2.83 10.51
C GLY A 511 26.67 3.39 9.08
N GLU A 512 26.41 4.68 8.96
CA GLU A 512 26.04 5.28 7.66
C GLU A 512 27.19 5.32 6.64
N THR A 513 28.44 5.35 7.11
CA THR A 513 29.62 5.65 6.29
C THR A 513 30.56 4.48 6.09
N VAL A 514 30.35 3.34 6.77
CA VAL A 514 31.30 2.23 6.78
C VAL A 514 30.62 0.89 6.57
N GLU A 515 31.19 0.04 5.71
CA GLU A 515 30.79 -1.36 5.54
C GLU A 515 32.03 -2.27 5.53
N LEU A 516 32.00 -3.36 6.30
CA LEU A 516 32.98 -4.44 6.20
C LEU A 516 32.53 -5.43 5.12
N GLU A 517 33.42 -5.82 4.22
CA GLU A 517 33.08 -6.74 3.13
C GLU A 517 34.02 -7.95 3.09
N ALA A 518 33.45 -9.14 2.99
CA ALA A 518 34.17 -10.39 2.77
C ALA A 518 33.81 -10.98 1.40
N SER A 519 34.79 -11.33 0.58
CA SER A 519 34.60 -11.88 -0.77
C SER A 519 35.65 -12.94 -1.11
N GLY A 520 35.26 -14.22 -1.07
CA GLY A 520 36.19 -15.33 -1.25
C GLY A 520 37.30 -15.30 -0.19
N ASN A 521 38.56 -15.15 -0.62
CA ASN A 521 39.72 -15.01 0.28
C ASN A 521 40.07 -13.55 0.60
N ARG A 522 39.18 -12.60 0.27
CA ARG A 522 39.39 -11.17 0.49
C ARG A 522 38.54 -10.68 1.65
N LEU A 523 39.12 -9.77 2.44
CA LEU A 523 38.43 -8.98 3.45
C LEU A 523 38.74 -7.52 3.18
N GLY A 524 37.74 -6.66 3.26
CA GLY A 524 37.89 -5.25 2.98
C GLY A 524 36.97 -4.35 3.79
N LEU A 525 37.24 -3.06 3.64
CA LEU A 525 36.54 -1.95 4.26
C LEU A 525 36.08 -1.01 3.16
N THR A 526 34.80 -0.67 3.17
CA THR A 526 34.18 0.30 2.27
C THR A 526 33.80 1.55 3.05
N ILE A 527 34.23 2.70 2.55
CA ILE A 527 33.86 4.04 3.05
C ILE A 527 32.86 4.64 2.07
N ILE A 528 31.72 5.10 2.57
CA ILE A 528 30.57 5.62 1.83
C ILE A 528 30.46 7.13 2.07
N PHE A 529 30.31 7.94 1.01
CA PHE A 529 30.29 9.41 1.07
C PHE A 529 29.43 10.09 0.00
#